data_AF-A0A1I6KHI5-F1
#
_entry.id   AF-A0A1I6KHI5-F1
#
_cell.length_a   1.000
_cell.length_b   1.000
_cell.length_c   1.000
_cell.angle_alpha   90.00
_cell.angle_beta   90.00
_cell.angle_gamma   90.00
#
_symmetry.space_group_name_H-M   'P 1'
#
loop_
_entity.id
_entity.type
_entity.pdbx_description
1 polymer ?
#
loop_
_entity_poly.entity_id
_entity_poly.type
_entity_poly.pdbx_seq_one_letter_code
_entity_poly.pdbx_strand_id
1 'polypeptide(L)'
;MSFRSLYHSLLEYEGQAAFDDLLRPWLDNNLPEIELLRSLGARTGTPIPKMSSEELWHLYAAHRVLELLALRFQTGSADGSEWPGPAVTEDEFHRFAQCIGLDIVHSERWSPFHHEIVGLTPIADPARPARILKYHWPCLMLGPMLFMRAGVTVSAGSAHMAPGIADQSTLYWAHRRKTRPHQDLAHGWGSNSSWRTDFRRDYLLDGMFHFNVDGDIDLSKLPPGDVDDGGLSAQERRELVVNRCFVVCTKDHADLFPYDDRCSVRTD
;
A
#
# COMPACT_ATOMS: atom_id res chain seq x y z
N MET A 1 16.73 -1.87 -18.17
CA MET A 1 16.41 -2.76 -17.03
C MET A 1 15.09 -2.28 -16.44
N SER A 2 14.01 -3.06 -16.51
CA SER A 2 12.73 -2.63 -15.95
C SER A 2 12.72 -2.66 -14.42
N PHE A 3 11.69 -2.09 -13.79
CA PHE A 3 11.48 -2.21 -12.35
C PHE A 3 11.41 -3.67 -11.86
N ARG A 4 10.85 -4.57 -12.68
CA ARG A 4 10.85 -6.01 -12.39
C ARG A 4 12.26 -6.57 -12.28
N SER A 5 13.14 -6.23 -13.23
CA SER A 5 14.53 -6.66 -13.18
C SER A 5 15.26 -6.06 -11.98
N LEU A 6 15.01 -4.79 -11.65
CA LEU A 6 15.56 -4.14 -10.46
C LEU A 6 15.15 -4.86 -9.16
N TYR A 7 13.87 -5.24 -9.04
CA TYR A 7 13.37 -6.01 -7.91
C TYR A 7 14.14 -7.33 -7.73
N HIS A 8 14.40 -8.06 -8.81
CA HIS A 8 15.19 -9.29 -8.76
C HIS A 8 16.65 -9.02 -8.39
N SER A 9 17.27 -7.98 -8.96
CA SER A 9 18.64 -7.59 -8.57
C SER A 9 18.74 -7.22 -7.09
N LEU A 10 17.73 -6.56 -6.51
CA LEU A 10 17.69 -6.25 -5.08
C LEU A 10 17.54 -7.50 -4.20
N LEU A 11 16.84 -8.53 -4.65
CA LEU A 11 16.72 -9.80 -3.93
C LEU A 11 18.01 -10.61 -3.93
N GLU A 12 18.79 -10.51 -5.00
CA GLU A 12 20.05 -11.25 -5.19
C GLU A 12 21.26 -10.49 -4.65
N TYR A 13 21.08 -9.25 -4.19
CA TYR A 13 22.17 -8.39 -3.74
C TYR A 13 22.60 -8.70 -2.31
N GLU A 14 23.87 -9.09 -2.15
CA GLU A 14 24.49 -9.44 -0.87
C GLU A 14 25.37 -8.31 -0.28
N GLY A 15 25.51 -7.19 -0.99
CA GLY A 15 26.31 -6.05 -0.53
C GLY A 15 25.62 -5.22 0.56
N GLN A 16 26.29 -4.16 1.02
CA GLN A 16 25.85 -3.32 2.14
C GLN A 16 25.44 -1.90 1.75
N ALA A 17 25.49 -1.56 0.47
CA ALA A 17 25.22 -0.22 -0.06
C ALA A 17 24.31 -0.30 -1.30
N ALA A 18 23.10 -0.84 -1.12
CA ALA A 18 22.20 -1.13 -2.24
C ALA A 18 21.85 0.14 -3.05
N PHE A 19 21.84 1.31 -2.41
CA PHE A 19 21.61 2.57 -3.12
C PHE A 19 22.73 2.88 -4.12
N ASP A 20 23.98 2.84 -3.68
CA ASP A 20 25.12 3.19 -4.53
C ASP A 20 25.44 2.12 -5.58
N ASP A 21 25.29 0.84 -5.20
CA ASP A 21 25.68 -0.28 -6.06
C ASP A 21 24.61 -0.65 -7.08
N LEU A 22 23.32 -0.43 -6.76
CA LEU A 22 22.19 -0.84 -7.62
C LEU A 22 21.25 0.31 -7.98
N LEU A 23 20.69 1.02 -6.99
CA LEU A 23 19.61 1.98 -7.26
C LEU A 23 20.10 3.17 -8.09
N ARG A 24 21.24 3.77 -7.73
CA ARG A 24 21.82 4.91 -8.44
C ARG A 24 22.23 4.54 -9.88
N PRO A 25 22.99 3.47 -10.13
CA PRO A 25 23.25 3.01 -11.51
C PRO A 25 21.96 2.71 -12.28
N TRP A 26 20.94 2.16 -11.63
CA TRP A 26 19.65 1.94 -12.28
C TRP A 26 18.98 3.26 -12.67
N LEU A 27 18.94 4.25 -11.78
CA LEU A 27 18.37 5.57 -12.08
C LEU A 27 19.07 6.23 -13.29
N ASP A 28 20.40 6.17 -13.33
CA ASP A 28 21.19 6.81 -14.39
C ASP A 28 20.97 6.17 -15.77
N ASN A 29 20.65 4.87 -15.81
CA ASN A 29 20.56 4.10 -17.06
C ASN A 29 19.12 3.79 -17.51
N ASN A 30 18.10 4.16 -16.73
CA ASN A 30 16.71 3.77 -16.99
C ASN A 30 15.73 4.95 -17.01
N LEU A 31 16.18 6.10 -17.52
CA LEU A 31 15.34 7.29 -17.71
C LEU A 31 13.99 7.00 -18.42
N PRO A 32 13.90 6.15 -19.47
CA PRO A 32 12.60 5.85 -20.09
C PRO A 32 11.57 5.21 -19.15
N GLU A 33 12.00 4.34 -18.21
CA GLU A 33 11.10 3.73 -17.22
C GLU A 33 10.59 4.79 -16.24
N ILE A 34 11.46 5.72 -15.85
CA ILE A 34 11.13 6.84 -14.96
C ILE A 34 10.17 7.82 -15.64
N GLU A 35 10.42 8.16 -16.91
CA GLU A 35 9.57 9.04 -17.70
C GLU A 35 8.19 8.43 -17.93
N LEU A 36 8.11 7.11 -18.18
CA LEU A 36 6.84 6.40 -18.26
C LEU A 36 6.07 6.53 -16.93
N LEU A 37 6.68 6.22 -15.79
CA LEU A 37 6.05 6.35 -14.48
C LEU A 37 5.55 7.77 -14.21
N ARG A 38 6.37 8.78 -14.46
CA ARG A 38 5.98 10.21 -14.34
C ARG A 38 4.84 10.58 -15.26
N SER A 39 4.84 10.08 -16.50
CA SER A 39 3.77 10.35 -17.46
C SER A 39 2.42 9.78 -17.01
N LEU A 40 2.42 8.66 -16.29
CA LEU A 40 1.21 8.08 -15.70
C LEU A 40 0.70 8.95 -14.54
N GLY A 41 1.60 9.44 -13.69
CA GLY A 41 1.27 10.35 -12.58
C GLY A 41 0.73 11.71 -13.01
N ALA A 42 1.14 12.18 -14.19
CA ALA A 42 0.64 13.43 -14.76
C ALA A 42 -0.81 13.32 -15.28
N ARG A 43 -1.34 12.10 -15.47
CA ARG A 43 -2.73 11.89 -15.89
C ARG A 43 -3.63 12.08 -14.68
N THR A 44 -4.34 13.20 -14.66
CA THR A 44 -5.23 13.58 -13.55
C THR A 44 -6.58 14.06 -14.09
N GLY A 45 -7.59 14.10 -13.21
CA GLY A 45 -8.90 14.66 -13.52
C GLY A 45 -10.07 13.74 -13.17
N THR A 46 -11.27 14.29 -13.34
CA THR A 46 -12.55 13.63 -13.11
C THR A 46 -13.30 13.56 -14.45
N PRO A 47 -13.61 12.37 -15.00
CA PRO A 47 -13.40 11.04 -14.40
C PRO A 47 -11.93 10.65 -14.33
N ILE A 48 -11.61 9.80 -13.34
CA ILE A 48 -10.26 9.26 -13.14
C ILE A 48 -9.79 8.57 -14.43
N PRO A 49 -8.61 8.93 -14.97
CA PRO A 49 -8.14 8.38 -16.22
C PRO A 49 -8.06 6.85 -16.17
N LYS A 50 -8.52 6.20 -17.24
CA LYS A 50 -8.32 4.75 -17.40
C LYS A 50 -6.83 4.46 -17.64
N MET A 51 -6.39 3.30 -17.18
CA MET A 51 -5.08 2.75 -17.47
C MET A 51 -5.26 1.37 -18.10
N SER A 52 -4.39 1.05 -19.05
CA SER A 52 -4.30 -0.30 -19.63
C SER A 52 -3.62 -1.26 -18.64
N SER A 53 -3.83 -2.57 -18.81
CA SER A 53 -3.18 -3.57 -17.96
C SER A 53 -1.66 -3.47 -17.98
N GLU A 54 -1.03 -3.19 -19.13
CA GLU A 54 0.43 -2.99 -19.21
C GLU A 54 0.91 -1.81 -18.34
N GLU A 55 0.14 -0.73 -18.27
CA GLU A 55 0.43 0.41 -17.41
C GLU A 55 0.24 0.05 -15.93
N LEU A 56 -0.80 -0.71 -15.60
CA LEU A 56 -1.03 -1.21 -14.25
C LEU A 56 0.07 -2.17 -13.80
N TRP A 57 0.56 -3.06 -14.67
CA TRP A 57 1.67 -3.97 -14.38
C TRP A 57 2.98 -3.22 -14.18
N HIS A 58 3.21 -2.16 -14.96
CA HIS A 58 4.38 -1.29 -14.79
C HIS A 58 4.35 -0.57 -13.43
N LEU A 59 3.20 0.01 -13.05
CA LEU A 59 3.00 0.61 -11.72
C LEU A 59 3.22 -0.42 -10.61
N TYR A 60 2.67 -1.63 -10.77
CA TYR A 60 2.79 -2.71 -9.79
C TYR A 60 4.25 -3.15 -9.61
N ALA A 61 5.02 -3.23 -10.71
CA ALA A 61 6.44 -3.56 -10.63
C ALA A 61 7.25 -2.50 -9.87
N ALA A 62 6.99 -1.21 -10.11
CA ALA A 62 7.60 -0.12 -9.36
C ALA A 62 7.18 -0.12 -7.88
N HIS A 63 5.91 -0.40 -7.58
CA HIS A 63 5.41 -0.55 -6.21
C HIS A 63 6.15 -1.66 -5.45
N ARG A 64 6.33 -2.84 -6.06
CA ARG A 64 7.07 -3.95 -5.44
C ARG A 64 8.52 -3.61 -5.10
N VAL A 65 9.19 -2.76 -5.90
CA VAL A 65 10.53 -2.27 -5.55
C VAL A 65 10.47 -1.44 -4.28
N LEU A 66 9.51 -0.53 -4.14
CA LEU A 66 9.38 0.30 -2.93
C LEU A 66 8.98 -0.52 -1.72
N GLU A 67 8.06 -1.48 -1.85
CA GLU A 67 7.71 -2.39 -0.75
C GLU A 67 8.92 -3.20 -0.29
N LEU A 68 9.77 -3.64 -1.23
CA LEU A 68 11.01 -4.36 -0.93
C LEU A 68 12.00 -3.48 -0.16
N LEU A 69 12.20 -2.24 -0.61
CA LEU A 69 13.07 -1.28 0.08
C LEU A 69 12.53 -0.91 1.47
N ALA A 70 11.20 -0.79 1.61
CA ALA A 70 10.56 -0.44 2.87
C ALA A 70 10.70 -1.53 3.95
N LEU A 71 11.01 -2.78 3.59
CA LEU A 71 11.30 -3.85 4.56
C LEU A 71 12.42 -3.46 5.53
N ARG A 72 13.38 -2.64 5.09
CA ARG A 72 14.51 -2.16 5.89
C ARG A 72 14.09 -1.39 7.13
N PHE A 73 12.89 -0.82 7.10
CA PHE A 73 12.32 -0.03 8.19
C PHE A 73 11.24 -0.79 8.98
N GLN A 74 11.05 -2.08 8.68
CA GLN A 74 10.07 -2.95 9.32
C GLN A 74 10.73 -3.91 10.29
N THR A 75 9.99 -4.27 11.34
CA THR A 75 10.37 -5.32 12.30
C THR A 75 9.45 -6.52 12.15
N GLY A 76 9.97 -7.71 12.48
CA GLY A 76 9.21 -8.97 12.46
C GLY A 76 9.61 -9.89 11.29
N SER A 77 8.87 -10.98 11.14
CA SER A 77 9.14 -12.05 10.16
C SER A 77 7.85 -12.60 9.55
N ALA A 78 6.80 -11.78 9.44
CA ALA A 78 5.53 -12.19 8.84
C ALA A 78 5.65 -12.57 7.33
N ASP A 79 6.73 -12.15 6.67
CA ASP A 79 7.10 -12.57 5.32
C ASP A 79 7.87 -13.90 5.29
N GLY A 80 8.01 -14.59 6.42
CA GLY A 80 8.69 -15.87 6.55
C GLY A 80 10.21 -15.80 6.45
N SER A 81 10.81 -14.61 6.53
CA SER A 81 12.24 -14.38 6.35
C SER A 81 12.84 -13.53 7.47
N GLU A 82 14.07 -13.84 7.88
CA GLU A 82 14.88 -12.99 8.76
C GLU A 82 15.66 -11.91 8.00
N TRP A 83 15.63 -11.92 6.66
CA TRP A 83 16.32 -10.90 5.87
C TRP A 83 15.65 -9.53 6.09
N PRO A 84 16.39 -8.50 6.53
CA PRO A 84 15.82 -7.20 6.86
C PRO A 84 15.40 -6.40 5.62
N GLY A 85 15.63 -6.90 4.41
CA GLY A 85 15.49 -6.14 3.17
C GLY A 85 16.79 -5.46 2.73
N PRO A 86 16.77 -4.77 1.58
CA PRO A 86 17.96 -4.13 1.02
C PRO A 86 18.58 -3.10 1.98
N ALA A 87 19.91 -3.05 2.02
CA ALA A 87 20.64 -2.09 2.85
C ALA A 87 20.53 -0.67 2.25
N VAL A 88 19.52 0.07 2.71
CA VAL A 88 19.30 1.49 2.40
C VAL A 88 18.99 2.27 3.67
N THR A 89 19.36 3.54 3.68
CA THR A 89 18.96 4.54 4.67
C THR A 89 17.62 5.18 4.32
N GLU A 90 17.02 5.89 5.26
CA GLU A 90 15.79 6.66 5.02
C GLU A 90 16.00 7.73 3.93
N ASP A 91 17.11 8.45 3.97
CA ASP A 91 17.45 9.47 2.97
C ASP A 91 17.63 8.88 1.57
N GLU A 92 18.24 7.71 1.47
CA GLU A 92 18.40 6.99 0.19
C GLU A 92 17.06 6.48 -0.34
N PHE A 93 16.18 5.98 0.53
CA PHE A 93 14.82 5.60 0.17
C PHE A 93 14.04 6.80 -0.38
N HIS A 94 14.07 7.92 0.35
CA HIS A 94 13.45 9.18 -0.07
C HIS A 94 13.98 9.66 -1.42
N ARG A 95 15.31 9.65 -1.57
CA ARG A 95 15.97 10.06 -2.80
C ARG A 95 15.56 9.18 -3.98
N PHE A 96 15.55 7.87 -3.81
CA PHE A 96 15.11 6.95 -4.87
C PHE A 96 13.66 7.22 -5.27
N ALA A 97 12.74 7.31 -4.31
CA ALA A 97 11.32 7.59 -4.56
C ALA A 97 11.12 8.91 -5.33
N GLN A 98 11.80 9.98 -4.91
CA GLN A 98 11.74 11.28 -5.59
C GLN A 98 12.35 11.22 -6.99
N CYS A 99 13.48 10.53 -7.17
CA CYS A 99 14.11 10.37 -8.48
C CYS A 99 13.20 9.65 -9.47
N ILE A 100 12.40 8.66 -9.05
CA ILE A 100 11.42 8.00 -9.93
C ILE A 100 10.12 8.80 -10.13
N GLY A 101 9.98 9.97 -9.49
CA GLY A 101 8.87 10.90 -9.68
C GLY A 101 7.75 10.82 -8.65
N LEU A 102 8.03 10.27 -7.46
CA LEU A 102 7.07 10.21 -6.36
C LEU A 102 7.24 11.38 -5.40
N ASP A 103 6.11 11.91 -4.93
CA ASP A 103 6.06 12.89 -3.86
C ASP A 103 6.00 12.19 -2.51
N ILE A 104 6.79 12.70 -1.55
CA ILE A 104 6.71 12.28 -0.16
C ILE A 104 5.68 13.15 0.54
N VAL A 105 4.62 12.53 1.03
CA VAL A 105 3.55 13.21 1.76
C VAL A 105 3.65 12.87 3.24
N HIS A 106 3.58 13.92 4.06
CA HIS A 106 3.52 13.82 5.52
C HIS A 106 2.22 14.45 6.00
N SER A 107 1.43 13.71 6.78
CA SER A 107 0.13 14.15 7.27
C SER A 107 0.05 13.98 8.78
N GLU A 108 0.04 15.09 9.52
CA GLU A 108 -0.06 15.10 10.99
C GLU A 108 -1.31 14.39 11.54
N ARG A 109 -2.36 14.25 10.72
CA ARG A 109 -3.59 13.54 11.06
C ARG A 109 -3.57 12.14 10.49
N TRP A 110 -4.04 11.18 11.29
CA TRP A 110 -4.34 9.85 10.79
C TRP A 110 -5.38 9.93 9.68
N SER A 111 -5.13 9.18 8.61
CA SER A 111 -6.06 8.95 7.52
C SER A 111 -5.75 7.58 6.94
N PRO A 112 -6.75 6.72 6.75
CA PRO A 112 -6.54 5.42 6.12
C PRO A 112 -6.12 5.55 4.65
N PHE A 113 -6.25 6.73 4.02
CA PHE A 113 -5.72 6.94 2.67
C PHE A 113 -4.19 7.04 2.68
N HIS A 114 -3.63 7.86 3.56
CA HIS A 114 -2.17 8.11 3.59
C HIS A 114 -1.39 7.09 4.44
N HIS A 115 -2.07 6.32 5.30
CA HIS A 115 -1.38 5.55 6.35
C HIS A 115 -1.87 4.11 6.44
N GLU A 116 -0.95 3.19 6.73
CA GLU A 116 -1.23 1.85 7.22
C GLU A 116 -0.78 1.71 8.68
N ILE A 117 -1.49 0.87 9.44
CA ILE A 117 -1.20 0.61 10.85
C ILE A 117 -0.09 -0.44 10.92
N VAL A 118 1.07 -0.02 11.41
CA VAL A 118 2.21 -0.90 11.71
C VAL A 118 2.21 -1.33 13.17
N GLY A 119 1.67 -0.51 14.05
CA GLY A 119 1.48 -0.87 15.46
C GLY A 119 0.46 0.02 16.13
N LEU A 120 -0.16 -0.51 17.19
CA LEU A 120 -1.20 0.17 17.95
C LEU A 120 -0.79 0.29 19.43
N THR A 121 -0.86 1.50 19.97
CA THR A 121 -0.83 1.76 21.41
C THR A 121 -2.27 2.02 21.89
N PRO A 122 -2.93 1.05 22.54
CA PRO A 122 -4.32 1.23 22.95
C PRO A 122 -4.48 2.36 23.97
N ILE A 123 -5.56 3.12 23.84
CA ILE A 123 -5.99 4.12 24.81
C ILE A 123 -7.24 3.62 25.54
N ALA A 124 -7.28 3.81 26.86
CA ALA A 124 -8.36 3.31 27.72
C ALA A 124 -9.74 3.87 27.36
N ASP A 125 -9.82 5.13 26.92
CA ASP A 125 -11.06 5.74 26.41
C ASP A 125 -11.38 5.16 25.01
N PRO A 126 -12.46 4.37 24.87
CA PRO A 126 -12.80 3.72 23.60
C PRO A 126 -13.09 4.71 22.47
N ALA A 127 -13.60 5.90 22.81
CA ALA A 127 -13.99 6.91 21.83
C ALA A 127 -12.82 7.77 21.34
N ARG A 128 -11.62 7.62 21.93
CA ARG A 128 -10.45 8.42 21.58
C ARG A 128 -10.06 8.20 20.11
N PRO A 129 -10.02 9.26 19.28
CA PRO A 129 -9.63 9.12 17.88
C PRO A 129 -8.16 8.75 17.73
N ALA A 130 -7.81 8.21 16.57
CA ALA A 130 -6.45 7.84 16.25
C ALA A 130 -5.51 9.05 16.18
N ARG A 131 -4.32 8.90 16.76
CA ARG A 131 -3.21 9.86 16.69
C ARG A 131 -1.95 9.14 16.29
N ILE A 132 -1.19 9.72 15.37
CA ILE A 132 0.09 9.17 14.95
C ILE A 132 1.12 9.39 16.06
N LEU A 133 1.86 8.34 16.40
CA LEU A 133 2.95 8.37 17.37
C LEU A 133 4.31 8.35 16.69
N LYS A 134 4.44 7.62 15.58
CA LYS A 134 5.69 7.41 14.88
C LYS A 134 5.44 7.04 13.41
N TYR A 135 6.26 7.58 12.53
CA TYR A 135 6.44 7.08 11.16
C TYR A 135 7.60 6.08 11.11
N HIS A 136 7.41 5.01 10.35
CA HIS A 136 8.46 4.02 10.05
C HIS A 136 8.94 4.15 8.60
N TRP A 137 8.05 4.52 7.68
CA TRP A 137 8.38 4.90 6.30
C TRP A 137 7.31 5.89 5.77
N PRO A 138 7.61 6.69 4.73
CA PRO A 138 6.73 7.77 4.29
C PRO A 138 5.55 7.29 3.43
N CYS A 139 4.56 8.18 3.27
CA CYS A 139 3.53 8.03 2.26
C CYS A 139 4.09 8.54 0.93
N LEU A 140 3.90 7.77 -0.13
CA LEU A 140 4.36 8.11 -1.48
C LEU A 140 3.16 8.29 -2.39
N MET A 141 3.13 9.41 -3.10
CA MET A 141 2.12 9.75 -4.09
C MET A 141 2.75 9.86 -5.47
N LEU A 142 2.03 9.45 -6.51
CA LEU A 142 2.37 9.69 -7.91
C LEU A 142 1.32 10.65 -8.49
N GLY A 143 1.60 11.95 -8.42
CA GLY A 143 0.56 12.96 -8.60
C GLY A 143 -0.56 12.78 -7.56
N PRO A 144 -1.85 12.74 -7.95
CA PRO A 144 -2.95 12.51 -7.03
C PRO A 144 -3.17 11.03 -6.67
N MET A 145 -2.43 10.10 -7.29
CA MET A 145 -2.58 8.66 -7.04
C MET A 145 -1.72 8.24 -5.85
N LEU A 146 -2.30 7.51 -4.89
CA LEU A 146 -1.55 6.87 -3.82
C LEU A 146 -0.69 5.76 -4.39
N PHE A 147 0.61 5.84 -4.13
CA PHE A 147 1.56 4.84 -4.57
C PHE A 147 1.90 3.87 -3.43
N MET A 148 2.19 4.38 -2.23
CA MET A 148 2.47 3.58 -1.04
C MET A 148 2.01 4.32 0.21
N ARG A 149 1.34 3.65 1.13
CA ARG A 149 0.95 4.25 2.43
C ARG A 149 2.15 4.37 3.35
N ALA A 150 2.17 5.42 4.16
CA ALA A 150 3.09 5.53 5.29
C ALA A 150 2.80 4.44 6.31
N GLY A 151 3.83 3.73 6.75
CA GLY A 151 3.74 2.82 7.88
C GLY A 151 3.86 3.61 9.18
N VAL A 152 2.83 3.56 10.03
CA VAL A 152 2.83 4.33 11.29
C VAL A 152 2.44 3.49 12.49
N THR A 153 3.02 3.85 13.64
CA THR A 153 2.45 3.47 14.94
C THR A 153 1.47 4.55 15.38
N VAL A 154 0.29 4.15 15.82
CA VAL A 154 -0.79 5.03 16.24
C VAL A 154 -1.24 4.72 17.67
N SER A 155 -1.84 5.70 18.34
CA SER A 155 -2.65 5.50 19.53
C SER A 155 -4.11 5.76 19.23
N ALA A 156 -5.01 4.88 19.67
CA ALA A 156 -6.45 5.03 19.48
C ALA A 156 -7.24 4.28 20.55
N GLY A 157 -8.50 4.69 20.75
CA GLY A 157 -9.48 3.92 21.50
C GLY A 157 -10.06 2.77 20.68
N SER A 158 -10.58 1.74 21.36
CA SER A 158 -11.04 0.50 20.72
C SER A 158 -12.26 0.66 19.80
N ALA A 159 -13.02 1.76 19.88
CA ALA A 159 -14.11 2.03 18.94
C ALA A 159 -13.61 2.49 17.56
N HIS A 160 -12.35 2.94 17.47
CA HIS A 160 -11.70 3.33 16.22
C HIS A 160 -10.73 2.27 15.72
N MET A 161 -9.97 1.64 16.64
CA MET A 161 -8.99 0.59 16.34
C MET A 161 -8.94 -0.41 17.49
N ALA A 162 -9.48 -1.61 17.28
CA ALA A 162 -9.49 -2.69 18.23
C ALA A 162 -8.10 -3.37 18.32
N PRO A 163 -7.51 -3.46 19.52
CA PRO A 163 -6.25 -4.22 19.72
C PRO A 163 -6.40 -5.68 19.36
N GLY A 164 -5.40 -6.24 18.69
CA GLY A 164 -5.45 -7.61 18.15
C GLY A 164 -6.22 -7.74 16.85
N ILE A 165 -6.92 -6.68 16.41
CA ILE A 165 -7.55 -6.61 15.09
C ILE A 165 -6.73 -5.65 14.22
N ALA A 166 -6.67 -4.37 14.59
CA ALA A 166 -6.06 -3.32 13.77
C ALA A 166 -4.57 -3.52 13.50
N ASP A 167 -3.85 -4.18 14.39
CA ASP A 167 -2.40 -4.45 14.30
C ASP A 167 -2.05 -5.87 13.85
N GLN A 168 -3.02 -6.80 13.78
CA GLN A 168 -2.76 -8.22 13.46
C GLN A 168 -3.58 -8.77 12.28
N SER A 169 -4.65 -8.10 11.87
CA SER A 169 -5.46 -8.50 10.72
C SER A 169 -4.65 -8.50 9.43
N THR A 170 -5.00 -9.42 8.52
CA THR A 170 -4.35 -9.55 7.22
C THR A 170 -4.41 -8.23 6.45
N LEU A 171 -3.24 -7.76 5.99
CA LEU A 171 -3.13 -6.62 5.10
C LEU A 171 -3.25 -7.05 3.63
N TYR A 172 -4.34 -6.66 2.99
CA TYR A 172 -4.62 -6.90 1.58
C TYR A 172 -3.90 -5.90 0.66
N TRP A 173 -3.69 -6.29 -0.61
CA TRP A 173 -2.93 -5.52 -1.62
C TRP A 173 -1.50 -5.17 -1.19
N ALA A 174 -0.89 -6.03 -0.37
CA ALA A 174 0.48 -5.85 0.10
C ALA A 174 1.29 -7.08 -0.29
N HIS A 175 2.24 -6.89 -1.20
CA HIS A 175 3.01 -8.02 -1.73
C HIS A 175 3.95 -8.61 -0.68
N ARG A 176 4.51 -7.77 0.19
CA ARG A 176 5.42 -8.20 1.24
C ARG A 176 5.41 -7.27 2.45
N ARG A 177 5.21 -7.83 3.65
CA ARG A 177 5.35 -7.12 4.94
C ARG A 177 5.99 -8.00 6.00
N LYS A 178 6.81 -7.40 6.87
CA LYS A 178 7.40 -8.11 8.01
C LYS A 178 6.54 -8.03 9.28
N THR A 179 5.65 -7.05 9.35
CA THR A 179 4.97 -6.63 10.58
C THR A 179 3.77 -7.48 10.95
N ARG A 180 3.04 -8.01 9.95
CA ARG A 180 1.79 -8.76 10.14
C ARG A 180 1.46 -9.62 8.91
N PRO A 181 0.48 -10.56 9.00
CA PRO A 181 -0.02 -11.28 7.85
C PRO A 181 -0.44 -10.33 6.72
N HIS A 182 -0.18 -10.74 5.47
CA HIS A 182 -0.48 -9.95 4.29
C HIS A 182 -0.89 -10.85 3.13
N GLN A 183 -1.65 -10.30 2.20
CA GLN A 183 -2.14 -11.00 1.03
C GLN A 183 -2.12 -10.06 -0.18
N ASP A 184 -1.70 -10.61 -1.31
CA ASP A 184 -1.70 -9.93 -2.59
C ASP A 184 -2.07 -10.92 -3.69
N LEU A 185 -2.74 -10.44 -4.74
CA LEU A 185 -3.15 -11.29 -5.86
C LEU A 185 -1.98 -11.94 -6.58
N ALA A 186 -0.75 -11.45 -6.44
CA ALA A 186 0.43 -12.08 -6.99
C ALA A 186 0.89 -13.34 -6.24
N HIS A 187 0.44 -13.56 -5.00
CA HIS A 187 0.79 -14.74 -4.22
C HIS A 187 0.17 -16.02 -4.82
N GLY A 188 0.89 -17.14 -4.75
CA GLY A 188 0.43 -18.42 -5.30
C GLY A 188 0.59 -18.57 -6.82
N TRP A 189 0.95 -17.51 -7.55
CA TRP A 189 1.21 -17.57 -8.99
C TRP A 189 2.68 -17.85 -9.31
N GLY A 190 2.92 -18.46 -10.48
CA GLY A 190 4.27 -18.63 -11.02
C GLY A 190 5.02 -17.31 -11.23
N SER A 191 6.35 -17.39 -11.35
CA SER A 191 7.26 -16.23 -11.40
C SER A 191 6.99 -15.23 -12.52
N ASN A 192 6.31 -15.63 -13.61
CA ASN A 192 5.89 -14.73 -14.69
C ASN A 192 4.47 -14.18 -14.50
N SER A 193 3.54 -15.01 -14.01
CA SER A 193 2.14 -14.63 -13.84
C SER A 193 1.95 -13.62 -12.70
N SER A 194 2.77 -13.68 -11.67
CA SER A 194 2.73 -12.73 -10.53
C SER A 194 2.96 -11.27 -10.94
N TRP A 195 3.66 -11.01 -12.05
CA TRP A 195 3.92 -9.65 -12.55
C TRP A 195 2.80 -9.10 -13.44
N ARG A 196 1.78 -9.91 -13.73
CA ARG A 196 0.55 -9.48 -14.41
C ARG A 196 -0.57 -9.15 -13.43
N THR A 197 -0.19 -8.84 -12.19
CA THR A 197 -1.11 -8.33 -11.18
C THR A 197 -1.30 -6.85 -11.41
N ASP A 198 -2.56 -6.42 -11.50
CA ASP A 198 -2.90 -5.02 -11.69
C ASP A 198 -2.59 -4.23 -10.41
N PHE A 199 -1.94 -3.07 -10.57
CA PHE A 199 -1.72 -2.15 -9.45
C PHE A 199 -3.05 -1.58 -8.96
N ARG A 200 -3.33 -1.71 -7.67
CA ARG A 200 -4.48 -1.04 -7.04
C ARG A 200 -4.28 0.47 -7.09
N ARG A 201 -5.23 1.18 -7.69
CA ARG A 201 -5.21 2.65 -7.75
C ARG A 201 -6.18 3.28 -6.75
N ASP A 202 -5.62 4.02 -5.79
CA ASP A 202 -6.37 4.93 -4.91
C ASP A 202 -6.02 6.38 -5.29
N TYR A 203 -6.96 7.32 -5.24
CA TYR A 203 -6.76 8.73 -5.64
C TYR A 203 -7.26 9.72 -4.59
N LEU A 204 -6.53 10.82 -4.41
CA LEU A 204 -7.00 12.04 -3.74
C LEU A 204 -7.33 13.08 -4.82
N LEU A 205 -8.62 13.30 -5.09
CA LEU A 205 -9.10 14.22 -6.11
C LEU A 205 -10.34 14.96 -5.59
N ASP A 206 -10.43 16.27 -5.87
CA ASP A 206 -11.61 17.09 -5.56
C ASP A 206 -12.12 17.00 -4.11
N GLY A 207 -11.21 16.85 -3.13
CA GLY A 207 -11.56 16.68 -1.72
C GLY A 207 -12.21 15.33 -1.39
N MET A 208 -11.96 14.31 -2.22
CA MET A 208 -12.40 12.94 -2.02
C MET A 208 -11.22 11.97 -2.09
N PHE A 209 -11.28 10.96 -1.21
CA PHE A 209 -10.50 9.74 -1.34
C PHE A 209 -11.30 8.73 -2.14
N HIS A 210 -10.76 8.34 -3.29
CA HIS A 210 -11.27 7.26 -4.12
C HIS A 210 -10.41 6.03 -3.89
N PHE A 211 -11.02 4.93 -3.45
CA PHE A 211 -10.31 3.69 -3.14
C PHE A 211 -10.63 2.62 -4.20
N ASN A 212 -9.58 1.95 -4.67
CA ASN A 212 -9.59 0.84 -5.61
C ASN A 212 -10.45 1.12 -6.85
N VAL A 213 -10.13 2.20 -7.57
CA VAL A 213 -11.05 2.78 -8.57
C VAL A 213 -11.41 1.84 -9.73
N ASP A 214 -10.57 0.84 -9.97
CA ASP A 214 -10.74 -0.20 -10.98
C ASP A 214 -11.62 -1.37 -10.51
N GLY A 215 -12.02 -1.40 -9.23
CA GLY A 215 -12.95 -2.41 -8.72
C GLY A 215 -14.32 -2.33 -9.41
N ASP A 216 -14.88 -3.50 -9.70
CA ASP A 216 -16.17 -3.65 -10.39
C ASP A 216 -17.36 -3.29 -9.49
N ILE A 217 -17.24 -3.52 -8.18
CA ILE A 217 -18.32 -3.40 -7.21
C ILE A 217 -18.21 -2.07 -6.47
N ASP A 218 -19.13 -1.14 -6.76
CA ASP A 218 -19.26 0.10 -5.99
C ASP A 218 -20.05 -0.14 -4.71
N LEU A 219 -19.35 -0.20 -3.57
CA LEU A 219 -19.93 -0.49 -2.27
C LEU A 219 -21.01 0.51 -1.83
N SER A 220 -21.00 1.73 -2.39
CA SER A 220 -22.03 2.74 -2.08
C SER A 220 -23.39 2.44 -2.73
N LYS A 221 -23.42 1.54 -3.71
CA LYS A 221 -24.61 1.15 -4.47
C LYS A 221 -25.21 -0.18 -4.02
N LEU A 222 -24.57 -0.87 -3.07
CA LEU A 222 -25.10 -2.12 -2.54
C LEU A 222 -26.36 -1.86 -1.71
N PRO A 223 -27.38 -2.74 -1.81
CA PRO A 223 -28.58 -2.60 -1.03
C PRO A 223 -28.30 -2.82 0.48
N PRO A 224 -29.06 -2.19 1.38
CA PRO A 224 -28.96 -2.46 2.80
C PRO A 224 -29.17 -3.95 3.10
N GLY A 225 -28.29 -4.53 3.91
CA GLY A 225 -28.34 -5.95 4.25
C GLY A 225 -27.75 -6.89 3.20
N ASP A 226 -27.17 -6.35 2.12
CA ASP A 226 -26.34 -7.15 1.21
C ASP A 226 -25.11 -7.69 1.95
N VAL A 227 -24.88 -8.99 1.75
CA VAL A 227 -23.80 -9.75 2.38
C VAL A 227 -23.14 -10.56 1.29
N ASP A 228 -21.80 -10.51 1.22
CA ASP A 228 -21.05 -11.32 0.25
C ASP A 228 -20.99 -12.81 0.64
N ASP A 229 -20.38 -13.62 -0.22
CA ASP A 229 -20.21 -15.05 0.01
C ASP A 229 -19.37 -15.36 1.27
N GLY A 230 -18.55 -14.39 1.72
CA GLY A 230 -17.77 -14.45 2.96
C GLY A 230 -18.55 -14.03 4.21
N GLY A 231 -19.82 -13.68 4.08
CA GLY A 231 -20.64 -13.24 5.21
C GLY A 231 -20.38 -11.79 5.62
N LEU A 232 -19.70 -10.97 4.81
CA LEU A 232 -19.39 -9.58 5.08
C LEU A 232 -20.47 -8.64 4.52
N SER A 233 -20.93 -7.73 5.37
CA SER A 233 -21.77 -6.61 4.97
C SER A 233 -20.99 -5.59 4.15
N ALA A 234 -21.71 -4.72 3.44
CA ALA A 234 -21.10 -3.59 2.71
C ALA A 234 -20.22 -2.68 3.60
N GLN A 235 -20.55 -2.52 4.89
CA GLN A 235 -19.76 -1.71 5.83
C GLN A 235 -18.42 -2.38 6.19
N GLU A 236 -18.42 -3.70 6.40
CA GLU A 236 -17.22 -4.48 6.71
C GLU A 236 -16.31 -4.59 5.47
N ARG A 237 -16.89 -4.81 4.28
CA ARG A 237 -16.15 -4.73 3.01
C ARG A 237 -15.53 -3.36 2.79
N ARG A 238 -16.26 -2.28 3.12
CA ARG A 238 -15.72 -0.91 3.06
C ARG A 238 -14.54 -0.73 4.00
N GLU A 239 -14.58 -1.34 5.19
CA GLU A 239 -13.44 -1.31 6.12
C GLU A 239 -12.20 -1.94 5.50
N LEU A 240 -12.32 -3.10 4.83
CA LEU A 240 -11.23 -3.73 4.09
C LEU A 240 -10.73 -2.86 2.94
N VAL A 241 -11.62 -2.28 2.13
CA VAL A 241 -11.20 -1.43 1.01
C VAL A 241 -10.47 -0.20 1.52
N VAL A 242 -10.99 0.47 2.55
CA VAL A 242 -10.42 1.72 3.08
C VAL A 242 -9.12 1.47 3.84
N ASN A 243 -9.11 0.55 4.79
CA ASN A 243 -7.95 0.31 5.66
C ASN A 243 -6.98 -0.76 5.12
N ARG A 244 -7.35 -1.46 4.03
CA ARG A 244 -6.67 -2.65 3.51
C ARG A 244 -6.64 -3.84 4.50
N CYS A 245 -7.39 -3.75 5.59
CA CYS A 245 -7.48 -4.75 6.66
C CYS A 245 -8.69 -4.42 7.53
N PHE A 246 -9.06 -5.31 8.44
CA PHE A 246 -9.94 -4.92 9.53
C PHE A 246 -9.17 -4.15 10.60
N VAL A 247 -9.86 -3.18 11.19
CA VAL A 247 -9.41 -2.35 12.32
C VAL A 247 -10.36 -2.43 13.51
N VAL A 248 -11.63 -2.77 13.29
CA VAL A 248 -12.66 -2.97 14.33
C VAL A 248 -13.51 -4.22 14.09
N CYS A 249 -13.70 -4.64 12.84
CA CYS A 249 -14.43 -5.88 12.54
C CYS A 249 -13.70 -7.10 13.10
N THR A 250 -14.42 -7.95 13.84
CA THR A 250 -13.87 -9.14 14.52
C THR A 250 -14.13 -10.44 13.77
N LYS A 251 -14.63 -10.37 12.53
CA LYS A 251 -14.78 -11.57 11.68
C LYS A 251 -13.42 -12.09 11.27
N ASP A 252 -13.40 -13.33 10.79
CA ASP A 252 -12.17 -13.90 10.24
C ASP A 252 -11.64 -13.01 9.11
N HIS A 253 -10.33 -12.76 9.14
CA HIS A 253 -9.61 -11.90 8.21
C HIS A 253 -8.68 -12.72 7.28
N ALA A 254 -8.77 -14.05 7.32
CA ALA A 254 -8.10 -14.92 6.36
C ALA A 254 -9.00 -15.17 5.15
N ASP A 255 -8.37 -15.31 3.97
CA ASP A 255 -9.01 -15.80 2.74
C ASP A 255 -10.23 -15.00 2.22
N LEU A 256 -10.31 -13.71 2.56
CA LEU A 256 -11.30 -12.80 1.97
C LEU A 256 -10.88 -12.34 0.58
N PHE A 257 -11.83 -11.81 -0.20
CA PHE A 257 -11.60 -11.35 -1.58
C PHE A 257 -12.09 -9.90 -1.83
N PRO A 258 -11.45 -8.88 -1.23
CA PRO A 258 -11.92 -7.49 -1.34
C PRO A 258 -11.50 -6.79 -2.65
N TYR A 259 -10.86 -7.51 -3.59
CA TYR A 259 -10.15 -6.94 -4.74
C TYR A 259 -11.06 -6.29 -5.78
N ASP A 260 -12.32 -6.69 -5.86
CA ASP A 260 -13.31 -6.14 -6.79
C ASP A 260 -14.07 -4.94 -6.20
N ASP A 261 -13.88 -4.65 -4.92
CA ASP A 261 -14.65 -3.63 -4.21
C ASP A 261 -13.99 -2.26 -4.34
N ARG A 262 -14.82 -1.23 -4.61
CA ARG A 262 -14.41 0.17 -4.62
C ARG A 262 -15.34 1.05 -3.80
N CYS A 263 -14.82 2.16 -3.31
CA CYS A 263 -15.64 3.18 -2.68
C CYS A 263 -15.01 4.57 -2.78
N SER A 264 -15.79 5.60 -2.48
CA SER A 264 -15.28 6.97 -2.34
C SER A 264 -15.75 7.57 -1.03
N VAL A 265 -14.87 8.36 -0.39
CA VAL A 265 -15.09 8.97 0.92
C VAL A 265 -14.66 10.42 0.84
N ARG A 266 -15.42 11.35 1.43
CA ARG A 266 -14.98 12.74 1.52
C ARG A 266 -13.78 12.85 2.45
N THR A 267 -12.87 13.77 2.14
CA THR A 267 -11.83 14.17 3.10
C THR A 267 -12.49 14.99 4.20
N ASP A 268 -12.26 14.61 5.45
CA ASP A 268 -12.71 15.36 6.64
C ASP A 268 -11.86 16.63 6.87
#